data_AF-A0A6J4XFB4-F1
#
_entry.id   AF-A0A6J4XFB4-F1
#
_cell.length_a   1.000
_cell.length_b   1.000
_cell.length_c   1.000
_cell.angle_alpha   90.00
_cell.angle_beta   90.00
_cell.angle_gamma   90.00
#
_symmetry.space_group_name_H-M   'P 1'
#
loop_
_entity.id
_entity.type
_entity.pdbx_description
1 polymer ?
#
loop_
_entity_poly.entity_id
_entity_poly.type
_entity_poly.pdbx_seq_one_letter_code
_entity_poly.pdbx_strand_id
1 'polypeptide(L)' 'MAFIGYYLHWPHAEIMNLDHRERRRWCREISAINRQLNGEPENIFDV' A
#
# COMPACT_ATOMS: atom_id res chain seq x y z
N MET A 1 -7.27 2.83 -4.68
CA MET A 1 -7.77 1.45 -4.84
C MET A 1 -6.95 0.65 -5.85
N ALA A 2 -6.71 1.17 -7.06
CA ALA A 2 -5.87 0.50 -8.07
C ALA A 2 -4.46 0.14 -7.56
N PHE A 3 -3.87 0.95 -6.67
CA PHE A 3 -2.57 0.67 -6.06
C PHE A 3 -2.50 -0.69 -5.35
N ILE A 4 -3.45 -0.96 -4.44
CA ILE A 4 -3.49 -2.24 -3.70
C ILE A 4 -3.70 -3.41 -4.67
N GLY A 5 -4.63 -3.27 -5.62
CA GLY A 5 -4.90 -4.32 -6.60
C GLY A 5 -3.74 -4.58 -7.57
N TYR A 6 -2.96 -3.56 -7.89
CA TYR A 6 -1.77 -3.69 -8.74
C TYR A 6 -0.64 -4.47 -8.04
N TYR A 7 -0.37 -4.17 -6.77
CA TYR A 7 0.74 -4.79 -6.03
C TYR A 7 0.40 -6.14 -5.37
N LEU A 8 -0.83 -6.31 -4.89
CA LEU A 8 -1.26 -7.53 -4.18
C LEU A 8 -2.15 -8.45 -5.02
N HIS A 9 -2.48 -8.06 -6.26
CA HIS A 9 -3.39 -8.81 -7.14
C HIS A 9 -4.74 -9.15 -6.50
N TRP A 10 -5.16 -8.38 -5.50
CA TRP A 10 -6.42 -8.60 -4.81
C TRP A 10 -7.62 -8.31 -5.71
N PRO A 11 -8.70 -9.11 -5.62
CA PRO A 11 -9.92 -8.86 -6.36
C PRO A 11 -10.50 -7.49 -6.04
N HIS A 12 -10.99 -6.79 -7.07
CA HIS A 12 -11.56 -5.44 -6.91
C HIS A 12 -12.68 -5.40 -5.85
N ALA A 13 -13.56 -6.40 -5.86
CA ALA A 13 -14.66 -6.51 -4.91
C ALA A 13 -14.19 -6.59 -3.44
N GLU A 14 -13.11 -7.34 -3.19
CA GLU A 14 -12.54 -7.45 -1.84
C GLU A 14 -11.92 -6.13 -1.39
N ILE A 15 -11.17 -5.46 -2.27
CA ILE A 15 -10.58 -4.15 -1.97
C ILE A 15 -11.67 -3.12 -1.64
N MET A 16 -12.81 -3.16 -2.35
CA MET A 16 -13.94 -2.25 -2.10
C MET A 16 -14.63 -2.52 -0.76
N ASN A 17 -14.57 -3.74 -0.25
CA ASN A 17 -15.13 -4.12 1.05
C ASN A 17 -14.21 -3.79 2.25
N LEU A 18 -12.94 -3.43 2.01
CA LEU A 18 -12.03 -3.04 3.09
C LEU A 18 -12.43 -1.69 3.70
N ASP A 19 -12.35 -1.61 5.03
CA ASP A 19 -12.53 -0.36 5.75
C ASP A 19 -11.46 0.67 5.40
N HIS A 20 -11.80 1.96 5.44
CA HIS A 20 -10.85 3.03 5.11
C HIS A 20 -9.54 2.94 5.92
N ARG A 21 -9.62 2.51 7.18
CA ARG A 21 -8.44 2.32 8.05
C ARG A 21 -7.54 1.19 7.55
N GLU A 22 -8.13 0.07 7.15
CA GLU A 22 -7.38 -1.07 6.60
C GLU A 22 -6.73 -0.71 5.27
N ARG A 23 -7.46 0.00 4.40
CA ARG A 23 -6.89 0.48 3.12
C ARG A 23 -5.68 1.36 3.34
N ARG A 24 -5.73 2.30 4.28
CA ARG A 24 -4.58 3.16 4.62
C ARG A 24 -3.43 2.35 5.21
N ARG A 25 -3.73 1.34 6.04
CA ARG A 25 -2.71 0.45 6.59
C ARG A 25 -1.97 -0.30 5.48
N TRP A 26 -2.70 -0.93 4.56
CA TRP A 26 -2.11 -1.69 3.45
C TRP A 26 -1.28 -0.80 2.52
N CYS A 27 -1.75 0.41 2.20
CA CYS A 27 -0.93 1.35 1.42
C CYS A 27 0.43 1.62 2.09
N ARG A 28 0.46 1.84 3.42
CA ARG A 28 1.72 2.07 4.14
C ARG A 28 2.63 0.85 4.16
N GLU A 29 2.08 -0.34 4.38
CA GLU A 29 2.86 -1.57 4.40
C GLU A 29 3.47 -1.88 3.03
N ILE A 30 2.70 -1.76 1.94
CA ILE A 30 3.20 -1.94 0.57
C ILE A 30 4.30 -0.92 0.27
N SER A 31 4.10 0.36 0.60
CA SER A 31 5.12 1.40 0.42
C SER A 31 6.40 1.12 1.23
N ALA A 32 6.28 0.66 2.47
CA ALA A 32 7.44 0.30 3.29
C ALA A 32 8.24 -0.87 2.68
N ILE A 33 7.55 -1.92 2.22
CA ILE A 33 8.17 -3.07 1.54
C ILE A 33 8.87 -2.63 0.25
N ASN A 34 8.21 -1.84 -0.59
CA ASN A 34 8.78 -1.37 -1.85
C ASN A 34 10.01 -0.48 -1.63
N ARG A 35 9.97 0.42 -0.63
CA ARG A 35 11.14 1.23 -0.28
C ARG A 35 12.33 0.38 0.15
N GLN A 36 12.08 -0.64 0.98
CA GLN A 36 13.12 -1.56 1.44
C GLN A 36 13.70 -2.36 0.27
N LEU A 37 12.87 -2.86 -0.64
CA LEU A 37 13.31 -3.62 -1.81
C LEU A 37 14.11 -2.78 -2.81
N ASN A 38 13.69 -1.53 -3.03
CA ASN A 38 14.34 -0.62 -3.97
C ASN A 38 15.56 0.10 -3.38
N GLY A 39 15.79 0.00 -2.06
CA GLY A 39 16.83 0.76 -1.37
C GLY A 39 16.59 2.28 -1.44
N GLU A 40 15.32 2.71 -1.48
CA GLU A 40 14.98 4.12 -1.61
C GLU A 40 15.39 4.90 -0.35
N PRO A 41 15.92 6.14 -0.51
CA PRO A 41 16.24 6.99 0.63
C PRO A 41 14.97 7.32 1.44
N GLU A 42 15.14 7.51 2.74
CA GLU A 42 14.04 7.83 3.65
C GLU A 42 13.31 9.11 3.18
N ASN A 43 11.99 9.00 3.05
CA ASN A 43 11.18 10.12 2.59
C ASN A 43 11.00 11.11 3.75
N ILE A 44 11.64 12.26 3.64
CA ILE A 44 11.56 13.39 4.58
C ILE A 44 10.14 13.96 4.79
N PHE A 45 9.16 13.52 3.99
CA PHE A 45 7.76 13.90 4.10
C PHE A 45 6.86 12.83 4.74
N ASP A 46 7.39 11.67 5.14
CA ASP A 46 6.64 10.70 5.93
C ASP A 46 6.53 11.24 7.38
N VAL A 47 5.38 11.84 7.72
CA VAL A 47 5.04 12.43 9.04
C VAL A 47 4.01 11.61 9.79
#